data_AF-A0A7X7GTJ6-F1
#
_entry.id   AF-A0A7X7GTJ6-F1
#
_cell.length_a   1.000
_cell.length_b   1.000
_cell.length_c   1.000
_cell.angle_alpha   90.00
_cell.angle_beta   90.00
_cell.angle_gamma   90.00
#
_symmetry.space_group_name_H-M   'P 1'
#
loop_
_entity.id
_entity.type
_entity.pdbx_description
1 polymer ?
#
loop_
_entity_poly.entity_id
_entity_poly.type
_entity_poly.pdbx_seq_one_letter_code
_entity_poly.pdbx_strand_id
1 'polypeptide(L)'
;MTQAAPHSVSSRLPRPHPRPWALLGALSCLLGVACSGAASSAPPRTPAPAPDVADGSRDPSAPPPQQDDLSLPPADAAVPPPPALCASYGSAPSDVSPAEGGGSCDAAALAQALTAGEGSARTEEARADAALARDRALAALERCPAWPAATLRALRAELAPTECGDVLVEDQLTPGAEGRARELDETLFALGLAARLRRLATHPPEPPEVHDKPTLEAYFQERLFPWIQEQSAAIHQLAERGARLRGYARGVVAVEAGMADMRFVELARAAPIPQEMQDDPELRTVYYGTLDEALEPRKRRGRDAALAGLAELAEVGVLNDARLTAARTLLSSVYGGRRIDALDRLLLPGLVPMRVTDSVELTLAARVPAFYAPWFLPEPSGTPPEQLLRASLERGLPRHLRDDLRSRPLDDATALLLARGYVELGRAYFRAQDFAEAHRLLEGRGGDEIDFHRALAMALMAGPRNAADMIARGPRFADALGNLGPLDALASSSSYLAGHAAYDAAYLRELVAPEESAAYWQDLAERYTAAAGKLGGDAESEARKRAAAARATSEAITTSQRAR
;
A
#
# COMPACT_ATOMS: atom_id res chain seq x y z
N MET A 1 -55.25 78.00 9.14
CA MET A 1 -53.77 77.92 9.18
C MET A 1 -53.41 76.45 9.07
N THR A 2 -53.11 75.97 7.87
CA THR A 2 -52.64 74.60 7.62
C THR A 2 -51.95 74.60 6.26
N GLN A 3 -50.64 74.40 6.28
CA GLN A 3 -49.75 74.33 5.11
C GLN A 3 -49.77 72.93 4.51
N ALA A 4 -49.69 72.89 3.17
CA ALA A 4 -49.57 71.71 2.34
C ALA A 4 -48.11 71.22 2.24
N ALA A 5 -47.94 69.91 2.05
CA ALA A 5 -46.68 69.25 1.66
C ALA A 5 -46.92 68.34 0.43
N PRO A 6 -45.95 68.19 -0.52
CA PRO A 6 -46.15 67.49 -1.78
C PRO A 6 -45.43 66.12 -1.89
N HIS A 7 -45.93 65.33 -2.86
CA HIS A 7 -45.39 64.21 -3.64
C HIS A 7 -44.06 63.49 -3.26
N SER A 8 -44.10 62.16 -3.26
CA SER A 8 -42.93 61.27 -3.39
C SER A 8 -43.16 60.12 -4.38
N VAL A 9 -42.03 59.63 -4.91
CA VAL A 9 -41.80 58.92 -6.17
C VAL A 9 -41.66 57.41 -5.97
N SER A 10 -42.02 56.67 -7.02
CA SER A 10 -41.89 55.22 -7.28
C SER A 10 -40.51 54.61 -6.97
N SER A 11 -40.48 53.45 -6.29
CA SER A 11 -39.30 52.58 -6.21
C SER A 11 -39.66 51.13 -6.62
N ARG A 12 -38.92 50.61 -7.61
CA ARG A 12 -38.99 49.23 -8.11
C ARG A 12 -38.15 48.33 -7.20
N LEU A 13 -38.71 47.19 -6.80
CA LEU A 13 -38.02 46.12 -6.06
C LEU A 13 -37.05 45.34 -6.99
N PRO A 14 -35.87 44.91 -6.51
CA PRO A 14 -34.98 44.05 -7.27
C PRO A 14 -35.41 42.57 -7.22
N ARG A 15 -35.19 41.85 -8.33
CA ARG A 15 -35.45 40.40 -8.48
C ARG A 15 -34.40 39.58 -7.69
N PRO A 16 -34.76 38.39 -7.17
CA PRO A 16 -33.83 37.54 -6.43
C PRO A 16 -32.83 36.83 -7.37
N HIS A 17 -31.56 36.78 -6.98
CA HIS A 17 -30.51 35.97 -7.60
C HIS A 17 -30.75 34.46 -7.36
N PRO A 18 -30.43 33.58 -8.34
CA PRO A 18 -30.46 32.13 -8.12
C PRO A 18 -29.30 31.68 -7.23
N ARG A 19 -29.60 30.82 -6.25
CA ARG A 19 -28.69 30.34 -5.19
C ARG A 19 -27.55 29.43 -5.72
N PRO A 20 -26.36 29.42 -5.10
CA PRO A 20 -25.16 28.66 -5.52
C PRO A 20 -25.24 27.11 -5.36
N TRP A 21 -26.41 26.55 -5.05
CA TRP A 21 -26.57 25.16 -4.60
C TRP A 21 -26.64 24.13 -5.74
N ALA A 22 -26.81 24.56 -6.99
CA ALA A 22 -26.96 23.66 -8.14
C ALA A 22 -25.66 22.90 -8.49
N LEU A 23 -24.49 23.53 -8.35
CA LEU A 23 -23.18 22.89 -8.58
C LEU A 23 -22.81 21.88 -7.48
N LEU A 24 -23.10 22.22 -6.22
CA LEU A 24 -22.91 21.33 -5.08
C LEU A 24 -23.82 20.09 -5.17
N GLY A 25 -25.06 20.28 -5.63
CA GLY A 25 -26.01 19.20 -5.90
C GLY A 25 -25.59 18.29 -7.06
N ALA A 26 -25.05 18.84 -8.14
CA ALA A 26 -24.62 18.07 -9.31
C ALA A 26 -23.39 17.21 -9.04
N LEU A 27 -22.40 17.69 -8.27
CA LEU A 27 -21.24 16.88 -7.87
C LEU A 27 -21.61 15.81 -6.82
N SER A 28 -22.41 16.15 -5.80
CA SER A 28 -22.83 15.20 -4.75
C SER A 28 -23.80 14.13 -5.25
N CYS A 29 -24.75 14.50 -6.12
CA CYS A 29 -25.74 13.58 -6.67
C CYS A 29 -25.21 12.79 -7.87
N LEU A 30 -23.92 12.76 -8.20
CA LEU A 30 -23.39 11.92 -9.28
C LEU A 30 -22.11 11.16 -8.89
N LEU A 31 -21.29 11.71 -7.98
CA LEU A 31 -20.19 10.96 -7.36
C LEU A 31 -20.69 9.79 -6.49
N GLY A 32 -21.98 9.80 -6.12
CA GLY A 32 -22.70 8.71 -5.45
C GLY A 32 -23.68 7.92 -6.32
N VAL A 33 -23.69 8.03 -7.66
CA VAL A 33 -24.81 7.51 -8.46
C VAL A 33 -24.63 6.09 -8.99
N ALA A 34 -25.48 5.21 -8.45
CA ALA A 34 -26.37 4.40 -9.26
C ALA A 34 -27.59 5.26 -9.65
N CYS A 35 -27.93 5.29 -10.95
CA CYS A 35 -28.92 6.18 -11.56
C CYS A 35 -30.31 5.54 -11.60
N SER A 36 -31.36 6.36 -11.51
CA SER A 36 -32.59 6.13 -12.29
C SER A 36 -33.38 7.42 -12.45
N GLY A 37 -33.64 7.80 -13.70
CA GLY A 37 -34.49 8.91 -14.08
C GLY A 37 -35.86 8.42 -14.59
N ALA A 38 -36.91 9.16 -14.26
CA ALA A 38 -38.05 9.47 -15.13
C ALA A 38 -38.94 10.49 -14.41
N ALA A 39 -39.39 11.51 -15.14
CA ALA A 39 -40.24 12.57 -14.63
C ALA A 39 -41.61 12.03 -14.14
N SER A 40 -41.94 12.26 -12.86
CA SER A 40 -43.33 12.43 -12.41
C SER A 40 -43.37 13.07 -11.03
N SER A 41 -44.24 14.07 -10.87
CA SER A 41 -44.45 14.83 -9.64
C SER A 41 -45.07 13.96 -8.54
N ALA A 42 -44.25 13.49 -7.60
CA ALA A 42 -44.69 12.97 -6.30
C ALA A 42 -43.60 13.22 -5.23
N PRO A 43 -43.97 13.46 -3.96
CA PRO A 43 -43.00 13.76 -2.90
C PRO A 43 -42.07 12.56 -2.66
N PRO A 44 -40.79 12.82 -2.31
CA PRO A 44 -39.76 11.79 -2.28
C PRO A 44 -40.08 10.76 -1.20
N ARG A 45 -40.35 9.53 -1.62
CA ARG A 45 -40.17 8.37 -0.74
C ARG A 45 -38.68 8.15 -0.60
N THR A 46 -38.23 8.06 0.64
CA THR A 46 -36.88 7.67 1.03
C THR A 46 -36.46 6.47 0.18
N PRO A 47 -35.35 6.57 -0.59
CA PRO A 47 -34.84 5.41 -1.31
C PRO A 47 -34.47 4.34 -0.28
N ALA A 48 -34.85 3.10 -0.54
CA ALA A 48 -34.29 1.97 0.17
C ALA A 48 -32.76 1.99 0.00
N PRO A 49 -31.98 1.60 1.03
CA PRO A 49 -30.53 1.55 0.93
C PRO A 49 -30.12 0.69 -0.27
N ALA A 50 -29.17 1.18 -1.06
CA ALA A 50 -28.49 0.38 -2.07
C ALA A 50 -27.88 -0.85 -1.38
N PRO A 51 -27.88 -2.04 -2.01
CA PRO A 51 -27.26 -3.22 -1.42
C PRO A 51 -25.76 -2.94 -1.21
N ASP A 52 -25.30 -3.19 0.03
CA ASP A 52 -23.89 -3.18 0.39
C ASP A 52 -23.12 -4.12 -0.54
N VAL A 53 -22.43 -3.57 -1.53
CA VAL A 53 -21.42 -4.32 -2.27
C VAL A 53 -20.18 -4.37 -1.39
N ALA A 54 -20.10 -5.47 -0.65
CA ALA A 54 -18.92 -6.11 -0.08
C ALA A 54 -17.82 -5.17 0.42
N ASP A 55 -17.82 -4.96 1.74
CA ASP A 55 -16.62 -5.09 2.57
C ASP A 55 -15.57 -5.95 1.84
N GLY A 56 -14.31 -5.52 1.74
CA GLY A 56 -13.25 -6.21 0.98
C GLY A 56 -12.95 -7.66 1.43
N SER A 57 -13.77 -8.20 2.33
CA SER A 57 -13.94 -9.61 2.61
C SER A 57 -14.49 -10.36 1.39
N ARG A 58 -13.78 -11.42 1.00
CA ARG A 58 -14.29 -12.41 0.03
C ARG A 58 -15.65 -12.90 0.53
N ASP A 59 -16.69 -12.76 -0.30
CA ASP A 59 -17.93 -13.51 -0.05
C ASP A 59 -17.55 -14.99 0.05
N PRO A 60 -17.63 -15.61 1.23
CA PRO A 60 -17.21 -17.00 1.41
C PRO A 60 -18.07 -17.95 0.57
N SER A 61 -19.24 -17.48 0.13
CA SER A 61 -20.23 -18.20 -0.64
C SER A 61 -19.97 -18.15 -2.15
N ALA A 62 -19.14 -17.21 -2.63
CA ALA A 62 -18.82 -17.11 -4.05
C ALA A 62 -17.88 -18.26 -4.46
N PRO A 63 -18.28 -19.09 -5.45
CA PRO A 63 -17.41 -20.14 -5.94
C PRO A 63 -16.14 -19.51 -6.55
N PRO A 64 -14.97 -20.16 -6.37
CA PRO A 64 -13.76 -19.71 -7.02
C PRO A 64 -13.92 -19.73 -8.55
N PRO A 65 -13.20 -18.89 -9.30
CA PRO A 65 -13.25 -18.91 -10.75
C PRO A 65 -12.80 -20.28 -11.25
N GLN A 66 -13.45 -20.79 -12.28
CA GLN A 66 -12.99 -21.99 -12.97
C GLN A 66 -11.76 -21.63 -13.81
N GLN A 67 -10.92 -22.60 -14.16
CA GLN A 67 -9.72 -22.32 -14.99
C GLN A 67 -10.10 -21.72 -16.34
N ASP A 68 -11.27 -22.08 -16.88
CA ASP A 68 -11.81 -21.54 -18.13
C ASP A 68 -12.20 -20.05 -18.02
N ASP A 69 -12.32 -19.50 -16.80
CA ASP A 69 -12.65 -18.09 -16.56
C ASP A 69 -11.40 -17.17 -16.50
N LEU A 70 -10.19 -17.72 -16.60
CA LEU A 70 -8.92 -16.99 -16.44
C LEU A 70 -8.36 -16.41 -17.76
N SER A 71 -9.24 -15.89 -18.59
CA SER A 71 -8.88 -15.11 -19.79
C SER A 71 -9.09 -13.63 -19.54
N LEU A 72 -8.16 -12.78 -19.99
CA LEU A 72 -8.42 -11.34 -19.97
C LEU A 72 -9.64 -11.03 -20.85
N PRO A 73 -10.64 -10.30 -20.33
CA PRO A 73 -11.75 -9.86 -21.16
C PRO A 73 -11.23 -8.95 -22.28
N PRO A 74 -12.01 -8.70 -23.35
CA PRO A 74 -11.76 -7.53 -24.18
C PRO A 74 -11.63 -6.29 -23.29
N ALA A 75 -10.63 -5.45 -23.56
CA ALA A 75 -10.49 -4.21 -22.82
C ALA A 75 -11.77 -3.38 -23.03
N ASP A 76 -12.40 -2.96 -21.93
CA ASP A 76 -13.47 -1.96 -22.00
C ASP A 76 -12.92 -0.72 -22.71
N ALA A 77 -13.75 -0.05 -23.53
CA ALA A 77 -13.33 1.16 -24.24
C ALA A 77 -12.80 2.26 -23.32
N ALA A 78 -13.24 2.25 -22.04
CA ALA A 78 -12.74 3.14 -21.01
C ALA A 78 -11.30 2.85 -20.57
N VAL A 79 -10.78 1.63 -20.74
CA VAL A 79 -9.42 1.28 -20.33
C VAL A 79 -8.43 1.89 -21.33
N PRO A 80 -7.55 2.82 -20.90
CA PRO A 80 -6.56 3.39 -21.81
C PRO A 80 -5.63 2.30 -22.36
N PRO A 81 -5.16 2.45 -23.62
CA PRO A 81 -4.20 1.51 -24.20
C PRO A 81 -2.91 1.48 -23.38
N PRO A 82 -2.15 0.37 -23.44
CA PRO A 82 -0.85 0.30 -22.79
C PRO A 82 0.08 1.41 -23.32
N PRO A 83 0.87 2.07 -22.44
CA PRO A 83 1.85 3.07 -22.87
C PRO A 83 2.83 2.51 -23.90
N ALA A 84 3.36 3.38 -24.77
CA ALA A 84 4.31 2.99 -25.82
C ALA A 84 5.56 2.27 -25.27
N LEU A 85 5.99 2.61 -24.05
CA LEU A 85 7.08 1.93 -23.34
C LEU A 85 6.84 0.41 -23.24
N CYS A 86 5.60 -0.04 -23.04
CA CYS A 86 5.27 -1.45 -22.83
C CYS A 86 5.63 -2.34 -24.04
N ALA A 87 5.70 -1.77 -25.25
CA ALA A 87 6.20 -2.48 -26.42
C ALA A 87 7.66 -2.93 -26.26
N SER A 88 8.46 -2.22 -25.45
CA SER A 88 9.86 -2.55 -25.17
C SER A 88 10.02 -3.77 -24.26
N TYR A 89 8.95 -4.16 -23.55
CA TYR A 89 8.89 -5.34 -22.69
C TYR A 89 8.26 -6.56 -23.42
N GLY A 90 7.38 -6.33 -24.39
CA GLY A 90 6.60 -7.42 -25.03
C GLY A 90 7.38 -8.39 -25.92
N SER A 91 8.62 -8.09 -26.32
CA SER A 91 9.35 -8.90 -27.32
C SER A 91 10.66 -9.45 -26.76
N ALA A 92 10.78 -10.77 -26.63
CA ALA A 92 12.09 -11.40 -26.67
C ALA A 92 12.64 -11.20 -28.10
N PRO A 93 13.84 -10.62 -28.30
CA PRO A 93 14.40 -10.52 -29.65
C PRO A 93 14.39 -11.91 -30.31
N SER A 94 13.76 -12.03 -31.47
CA SER A 94 13.71 -13.29 -32.24
C SER A 94 15.11 -13.85 -32.50
N ASP A 95 16.11 -12.96 -32.55
CA ASP A 95 17.49 -13.24 -32.97
C ASP A 95 18.44 -13.65 -31.82
N VAL A 96 17.93 -13.81 -30.58
CA VAL A 96 18.76 -14.23 -29.43
C VAL A 96 18.37 -15.63 -29.01
N SER A 97 18.96 -16.64 -29.65
CA SER A 97 19.00 -17.99 -29.07
C SER A 97 19.91 -17.96 -27.84
N PRO A 98 19.48 -18.45 -26.65
CA PRO A 98 20.40 -18.60 -25.52
C PRO A 98 21.63 -19.46 -25.88
N ALA A 99 21.46 -20.38 -26.85
CA ALA A 99 22.50 -21.23 -27.39
C ALA A 99 23.47 -20.56 -28.38
N GLU A 100 23.07 -19.52 -29.13
CA GLU A 100 23.95 -18.93 -30.16
C GLU A 100 24.95 -17.92 -29.57
N GLY A 101 24.70 -17.44 -28.34
CA GLY A 101 25.65 -16.65 -27.54
C GLY A 101 26.46 -17.47 -26.51
N GLY A 102 26.30 -18.80 -26.47
CA GLY A 102 26.95 -19.65 -25.46
C GLY A 102 26.40 -19.49 -24.02
N GLY A 103 25.16 -18.99 -23.85
CA GLY A 103 24.54 -18.79 -22.55
C GLY A 103 24.04 -20.10 -21.92
N SER A 104 24.36 -20.32 -20.65
CA SER A 104 23.82 -21.43 -19.87
C SER A 104 22.32 -21.22 -19.61
N CYS A 105 21.57 -22.31 -19.43
CA CYS A 105 20.16 -22.30 -18.99
C CYS A 105 20.03 -22.66 -17.51
N ASP A 106 21.06 -22.40 -16.71
CA ASP A 106 21.14 -22.79 -15.30
C ASP A 106 20.74 -21.65 -14.36
N ALA A 107 20.77 -21.93 -13.06
CA ALA A 107 20.50 -20.95 -12.01
C ALA A 107 21.44 -19.74 -12.07
N ALA A 108 22.67 -19.91 -12.55
CA ALA A 108 23.63 -18.83 -12.70
C ALA A 108 23.18 -17.83 -13.78
N ALA A 109 22.63 -18.32 -14.90
CA ALA A 109 22.07 -17.46 -15.93
C ALA A 109 20.86 -16.66 -15.43
N LEU A 110 20.00 -17.26 -14.61
CA LEU A 110 18.89 -16.55 -13.96
C LEU A 110 19.37 -15.47 -12.99
N ALA A 111 20.37 -15.78 -12.16
CA ALA A 111 20.97 -14.82 -11.23
C ALA A 111 21.61 -13.64 -11.97
N GLN A 112 22.29 -13.89 -13.09
CA GLN A 112 22.84 -12.86 -13.96
C GLN A 112 21.75 -12.01 -14.61
N ALA A 113 20.67 -12.63 -15.09
CA ALA A 113 19.55 -11.90 -15.68
C ALA A 113 18.88 -10.96 -14.65
N LEU A 114 18.68 -11.42 -13.41
CA LEU A 114 18.07 -10.63 -12.34
C LEU A 114 18.91 -9.43 -11.88
N THR A 115 20.23 -9.48 -12.07
CA THR A 115 21.18 -8.42 -11.68
C THR A 115 21.65 -7.55 -12.86
N ALA A 116 21.11 -7.79 -14.05
CA ALA A 116 21.49 -7.04 -15.25
C ALA A 116 21.21 -5.53 -15.10
N GLY A 117 22.21 -4.71 -15.39
CA GLY A 117 22.10 -3.24 -15.41
C GLY A 117 22.21 -2.53 -14.05
N GLU A 118 22.30 -3.26 -12.94
CA GLU A 118 22.29 -2.67 -11.59
C GLU A 118 23.51 -1.81 -11.28
N GLY A 119 24.69 -2.16 -11.83
CA GLY A 119 25.94 -1.42 -11.62
C GLY A 119 25.90 0.04 -12.08
N SER A 120 24.95 0.40 -12.94
CA SER A 120 24.78 1.73 -13.53
C SER A 120 23.57 2.53 -13.01
N ALA A 121 22.71 1.96 -12.17
CA ALA A 121 21.38 2.48 -11.83
C ALA A 121 21.35 3.63 -10.79
N ARG A 122 22.16 4.68 -10.98
CA ARG A 122 22.29 5.81 -10.04
C ARG A 122 21.23 6.91 -10.23
N THR A 123 20.70 7.08 -11.45
CA THR A 123 19.63 8.04 -11.78
C THR A 123 18.31 7.31 -12.07
N GLU A 124 17.22 8.06 -12.21
CA GLU A 124 15.92 7.49 -12.55
C GLU A 124 15.91 6.90 -13.97
N GLU A 125 16.52 7.60 -14.93
CA GLU A 125 16.68 7.10 -16.31
C GLU A 125 17.52 5.81 -16.32
N ALA A 126 18.64 5.80 -15.58
CA ALA A 126 19.50 4.63 -15.50
C ALA A 126 18.81 3.43 -14.81
N ARG A 127 17.85 3.67 -13.90
CA ARG A 127 17.01 2.60 -13.31
C ARG A 127 16.01 2.04 -14.33
N ALA A 128 15.42 2.89 -15.17
CA ALA A 128 14.54 2.46 -16.24
C ALA A 128 15.31 1.62 -17.29
N ASP A 129 16.51 2.05 -17.66
CA ASP A 129 17.39 1.30 -18.57
C ASP A 129 17.80 -0.05 -17.95
N ALA A 130 18.15 -0.08 -16.66
CA ALA A 130 18.46 -1.31 -15.94
C ALA A 130 17.25 -2.26 -15.89
N ALA A 131 16.03 -1.74 -15.66
CA ALA A 131 14.82 -2.55 -15.68
C ALA A 131 14.57 -3.20 -17.04
N LEU A 132 14.79 -2.46 -18.14
CA LEU A 132 14.71 -3.01 -19.50
C LEU A 132 15.82 -4.03 -19.79
N ALA A 133 17.05 -3.79 -19.33
CA ALA A 133 18.15 -4.73 -19.49
C ALA A 133 17.86 -6.06 -18.77
N ARG A 134 17.35 -5.99 -17.54
CA ARG A 134 16.86 -7.14 -16.77
C ARG A 134 15.75 -7.88 -17.49
N ASP A 135 14.72 -7.18 -17.97
CA ASP A 135 13.62 -7.82 -18.68
C ASP A 135 14.09 -8.57 -19.93
N ARG A 136 14.95 -7.96 -20.75
CA ARG A 136 15.52 -8.62 -21.94
C ARG A 136 16.32 -9.87 -21.59
N ALA A 137 17.11 -9.82 -20.53
CA ALA A 137 17.88 -10.97 -20.07
C ALA A 137 16.95 -12.11 -19.59
N LEU A 138 15.88 -11.78 -18.85
CA LEU A 138 14.87 -12.75 -18.43
C LEU A 138 14.07 -13.31 -19.61
N ALA A 139 13.74 -12.48 -20.60
CA ALA A 139 13.02 -12.88 -21.82
C ALA A 139 13.80 -13.94 -22.62
N ALA A 140 15.14 -13.81 -22.67
CA ALA A 140 16.00 -14.79 -23.33
C ALA A 140 15.94 -16.18 -22.67
N LEU A 141 15.68 -16.24 -21.36
CA LEU A 141 15.57 -17.48 -20.60
C LEU A 141 14.22 -18.20 -20.80
N GLU A 142 13.18 -17.54 -21.34
CA GLU A 142 11.88 -18.21 -21.58
C GLU A 142 11.96 -19.35 -22.58
N ARG A 143 13.00 -19.37 -23.44
CA ARG A 143 13.27 -20.44 -24.39
C ARG A 143 14.04 -21.62 -23.77
N CYS A 144 14.52 -21.47 -22.53
CA CYS A 144 15.26 -22.52 -21.84
C CYS A 144 14.29 -23.57 -21.28
N PRO A 145 14.49 -24.87 -21.57
CA PRO A 145 13.63 -25.93 -21.04
C PRO A 145 13.76 -26.13 -19.53
N ALA A 146 14.84 -25.62 -18.92
CA ALA A 146 15.07 -25.67 -17.47
C ALA A 146 14.07 -24.80 -16.68
N TRP A 147 13.43 -23.82 -17.33
CA TRP A 147 12.54 -22.86 -16.68
C TRP A 147 11.15 -22.91 -17.33
N PRO A 148 10.06 -23.11 -16.56
CA PRO A 148 8.73 -23.01 -17.12
C PRO A 148 8.50 -21.58 -17.65
N ALA A 149 8.24 -21.46 -18.97
CA ALA A 149 8.09 -20.17 -19.64
C ALA A 149 7.04 -19.27 -18.97
N ALA A 150 5.92 -19.84 -18.53
CA ALA A 150 4.86 -19.12 -17.82
C ALA A 150 5.34 -18.53 -16.48
N THR A 151 6.21 -19.22 -15.74
CA THR A 151 6.75 -18.73 -14.46
C THR A 151 7.73 -17.58 -14.70
N LEU A 152 8.62 -17.70 -15.69
CA LEU A 152 9.49 -16.60 -16.10
C LEU A 152 8.68 -15.41 -16.61
N ARG A 153 7.62 -15.65 -17.38
CA ARG A 153 6.76 -14.56 -17.86
C ARG A 153 6.05 -13.84 -16.72
N ALA A 154 5.54 -14.57 -15.73
CA ALA A 154 4.97 -13.97 -14.53
C ALA A 154 6.00 -13.11 -13.79
N LEU A 155 7.23 -13.62 -13.60
CA LEU A 155 8.32 -12.87 -12.97
C LEU A 155 8.70 -11.61 -13.77
N ARG A 156 8.70 -11.68 -15.11
CA ARG A 156 8.93 -10.51 -15.96
C ARG A 156 7.85 -9.46 -15.79
N ALA A 157 6.58 -9.86 -15.87
CA ALA A 157 5.44 -8.98 -15.65
C ALA A 157 5.40 -8.38 -14.23
N GLU A 158 5.88 -9.14 -13.24
CA GLU A 158 6.05 -8.70 -11.86
C GLU A 158 7.10 -7.59 -11.69
N LEU A 159 8.20 -7.69 -12.44
CA LEU A 159 9.33 -6.77 -12.35
C LEU A 159 9.24 -5.60 -13.35
N ALA A 160 8.32 -5.66 -14.30
CA ALA A 160 8.03 -4.58 -15.24
C ALA A 160 7.15 -3.48 -14.58
N PRO A 161 7.02 -2.30 -15.19
CA PRO A 161 6.00 -1.33 -14.80
C PRO A 161 4.62 -2.00 -14.81
N THR A 162 3.83 -1.79 -13.76
CA THR A 162 2.54 -2.48 -13.55
C THR A 162 1.61 -2.31 -14.73
N GLU A 163 1.56 -1.12 -15.34
CA GLU A 163 0.77 -0.79 -16.52
C GLU A 163 1.15 -1.56 -17.79
N CYS A 164 2.22 -2.37 -17.79
CA CYS A 164 2.63 -3.22 -18.91
C CYS A 164 2.28 -4.70 -18.71
N GLY A 165 1.72 -5.07 -17.55
CA GLY A 165 1.49 -6.47 -17.19
C GLY A 165 0.61 -7.23 -18.17
N ASP A 166 -0.46 -6.62 -18.70
CA ASP A 166 -1.36 -7.28 -19.65
C ASP A 166 -0.68 -7.59 -20.98
N VAL A 167 0.11 -6.66 -21.52
CA VAL A 167 0.91 -6.87 -22.74
C VAL A 167 1.86 -8.05 -22.60
N LEU A 168 2.41 -8.25 -21.39
CA LEU A 168 3.35 -9.33 -21.13
C LEU A 168 2.67 -10.69 -20.95
N VAL A 169 1.50 -10.75 -20.31
CA VAL A 169 0.91 -12.04 -19.90
C VAL A 169 -0.17 -12.55 -20.86
N GLU A 170 -0.72 -11.71 -21.74
CA GLU A 170 -1.88 -12.05 -22.59
C GLU A 170 -1.67 -13.33 -23.42
N ASP A 171 -0.47 -13.53 -23.97
CA ASP A 171 -0.13 -14.74 -24.74
C ASP A 171 -0.03 -16.01 -23.89
N GLN A 172 0.13 -15.89 -22.57
CA GLN A 172 0.21 -17.01 -21.62
C GLN A 172 -1.12 -17.39 -21.00
N LEU A 173 -2.16 -16.55 -21.15
CA LEU A 173 -3.51 -16.77 -20.61
C LEU A 173 -4.35 -17.69 -21.49
N THR A 174 -3.78 -18.84 -21.87
CA THR A 174 -4.50 -19.90 -22.56
C THR A 174 -5.18 -20.79 -21.51
N PRO A 175 -6.53 -20.93 -21.52
CA PRO A 175 -7.24 -21.82 -20.61
C PRO A 175 -6.74 -23.27 -20.71
N GLY A 176 -6.54 -23.93 -19.57
CA GLY A 176 -6.28 -25.37 -19.53
C GLY A 176 -4.86 -25.80 -19.96
N ALA A 177 -3.85 -24.95 -19.82
CA ALA A 177 -2.45 -25.37 -20.02
C ALA A 177 -2.09 -26.52 -19.07
N GLU A 178 -1.94 -27.73 -19.63
CA GLU A 178 -1.71 -28.95 -18.84
C GLU A 178 -0.47 -28.82 -17.94
N GLY A 179 -0.60 -29.22 -16.67
CA GLY A 179 0.51 -29.30 -15.72
C GLY A 179 0.93 -27.99 -15.05
N ARG A 180 0.29 -26.85 -15.35
CA ARG A 180 0.59 -25.57 -14.68
C ARG A 180 -0.14 -25.45 -13.33
N ALA A 181 0.56 -24.89 -12.34
CA ALA A 181 -0.05 -24.62 -11.03
C ALA A 181 -1.13 -23.53 -11.16
N ARG A 182 -2.33 -23.79 -10.61
CA ARG A 182 -3.45 -22.84 -10.60
C ARG A 182 -3.10 -21.46 -10.03
N GLU A 183 -2.27 -21.43 -8.99
CA GLU A 183 -1.81 -20.19 -8.35
C GLU A 183 -1.02 -19.31 -9.33
N LEU A 184 -0.28 -19.92 -10.26
CA LEU A 184 0.44 -19.21 -11.31
C LEU A 184 -0.53 -18.68 -12.38
N ASP A 185 -1.53 -19.46 -12.79
CA ASP A 185 -2.57 -19.00 -13.74
C ASP A 185 -3.34 -17.80 -13.18
N GLU A 186 -3.80 -17.89 -11.92
CA GLU A 186 -4.48 -16.77 -11.26
C GLU A 186 -3.56 -15.55 -11.14
N THR A 187 -2.26 -15.75 -10.94
CA THR A 187 -1.28 -14.66 -10.84
C THR A 187 -1.03 -13.97 -12.19
N LEU A 188 -0.84 -14.73 -13.27
CA LEU A 188 -0.75 -14.17 -14.63
C LEU A 188 -1.99 -13.34 -14.96
N PHE A 189 -3.17 -13.88 -14.64
CA PHE A 189 -4.43 -13.18 -14.86
C PHE A 189 -4.52 -11.91 -14.00
N ALA A 190 -4.13 -11.98 -12.72
CA ALA A 190 -4.08 -10.85 -11.81
C ALA A 190 -3.15 -9.74 -12.29
N LEU A 191 -1.96 -10.07 -12.81
CA LEU A 191 -1.01 -9.09 -13.34
C LEU A 191 -1.61 -8.34 -14.55
N GLY A 192 -2.35 -9.04 -15.41
CA GLY A 192 -3.08 -8.41 -16.51
C GLY A 192 -4.23 -7.49 -16.04
N LEU A 193 -5.02 -7.92 -15.05
CA LEU A 193 -6.06 -7.09 -14.45
C LEU A 193 -5.48 -5.84 -13.77
N ALA A 194 -4.39 -6.02 -13.02
CA ALA A 194 -3.67 -4.95 -12.33
C ALA A 194 -3.13 -3.90 -13.32
N ALA A 195 -2.58 -4.33 -14.47
CA ALA A 195 -2.13 -3.42 -15.52
C ALA A 195 -3.26 -2.53 -16.05
N ARG A 196 -4.44 -3.10 -16.30
CA ARG A 196 -5.61 -2.36 -16.78
C ARG A 196 -6.16 -1.42 -15.71
N LEU A 197 -6.25 -1.90 -14.46
CA LEU A 197 -6.63 -1.06 -13.32
C LEU A 197 -5.69 0.12 -13.14
N ARG A 198 -4.37 -0.11 -13.26
CA ARG A 198 -3.33 0.92 -13.13
C ARG A 198 -3.53 2.08 -14.11
N ARG A 199 -4.00 1.79 -15.33
CA ARG A 199 -4.23 2.80 -16.37
C ARG A 199 -5.54 3.56 -16.22
N LEU A 200 -6.52 3.03 -15.50
CA LEU A 200 -7.80 3.70 -15.28
C LEU A 200 -7.67 4.91 -14.33
N ALA A 201 -8.52 5.91 -14.56
CA ALA A 201 -8.58 7.16 -13.80
C ALA A 201 -7.25 7.94 -13.72
N THR A 202 -6.51 8.01 -14.83
CA THR A 202 -5.20 8.70 -14.92
C THR A 202 -5.27 10.02 -15.68
N HIS A 203 -6.01 10.05 -16.79
CA HIS A 203 -6.10 11.21 -17.68
C HIS A 203 -7.56 11.65 -17.85
N PRO A 204 -8.06 12.58 -17.01
CA PRO A 204 -9.40 13.14 -17.21
C PRO A 204 -9.44 13.97 -18.51
N PRO A 205 -10.64 14.24 -19.06
CA PRO A 205 -10.79 15.23 -20.11
C PRO A 205 -10.16 16.57 -19.71
N GLU A 206 -9.59 17.30 -20.66
CA GLU A 206 -8.98 18.60 -20.35
C GLU A 206 -10.03 19.61 -19.88
N PRO A 207 -9.76 20.38 -18.81
CA PRO A 207 -10.66 21.44 -18.38
C PRO A 207 -10.67 22.60 -19.39
N PRO A 208 -11.75 23.37 -19.46
CA PRO A 208 -11.82 24.57 -20.29
C PRO A 208 -10.87 25.66 -19.77
N GLU A 209 -10.36 26.53 -20.65
CA GLU A 209 -9.48 27.65 -20.24
C GLU A 209 -10.22 28.69 -19.36
N VAL A 210 -11.52 28.83 -19.55
CA VAL A 210 -12.35 29.77 -18.81
C VAL A 210 -13.08 29.04 -17.67
N HIS A 211 -12.87 29.50 -16.44
CA HIS A 211 -13.42 28.90 -15.22
C HIS A 211 -14.61 29.69 -14.65
N ASP A 212 -15.50 30.15 -15.52
CA ASP A 212 -16.80 30.66 -15.09
C ASP A 212 -17.78 29.51 -14.84
N LYS A 213 -18.80 29.77 -14.03
CA LYS A 213 -19.75 28.75 -13.58
C LYS A 213 -20.48 28.03 -14.74
N PRO A 214 -21.12 28.74 -15.69
CA PRO A 214 -21.74 28.10 -16.86
C PRO A 214 -20.79 27.19 -17.65
N THR A 215 -19.57 27.66 -17.92
CA THR A 215 -18.58 26.88 -18.69
C THR A 215 -18.15 25.62 -17.94
N LEU A 216 -17.90 25.71 -16.64
CA LEU A 216 -17.55 24.55 -15.82
C LEU A 216 -18.73 23.59 -15.63
N GLU A 217 -19.96 24.08 -15.48
CA GLU A 217 -21.17 23.24 -15.41
C GLU A 217 -21.33 22.39 -16.69
N ALA A 218 -21.16 22.99 -17.86
CA ALA A 218 -21.20 22.27 -19.14
C ALA A 218 -20.07 21.24 -19.24
N TYR A 219 -18.83 21.63 -18.91
CA TYR A 219 -17.68 20.72 -18.89
C TYR A 219 -17.92 19.50 -17.98
N PHE A 220 -18.43 19.72 -16.77
CA PHE A 220 -18.71 18.63 -15.84
C PHE A 220 -19.79 17.69 -16.37
N GLN A 221 -20.90 18.23 -16.86
CA GLN A 221 -22.04 17.42 -17.32
C GLN A 221 -21.76 16.67 -18.63
N GLU A 222 -21.10 17.31 -19.57
CA GLU A 222 -20.94 16.79 -20.94
C GLU A 222 -19.66 15.99 -21.13
N ARG A 223 -18.60 16.26 -20.34
CA ARG A 223 -17.30 15.61 -20.52
C ARG A 223 -16.84 14.83 -19.30
N LEU A 224 -16.72 15.49 -18.14
CA LEU A 224 -16.08 14.87 -16.99
C LEU A 224 -16.94 13.75 -16.38
N PHE A 225 -18.24 13.98 -16.16
CA PHE A 225 -19.11 12.99 -15.53
C PHE A 225 -19.33 11.73 -16.38
N PRO A 226 -19.59 11.82 -17.70
CA PRO A 226 -19.64 10.63 -18.55
C PRO A 226 -18.34 9.82 -18.47
N TRP A 227 -17.19 10.50 -18.55
CA TRP A 227 -15.89 9.85 -18.40
C TRP A 227 -15.74 9.17 -17.03
N ILE A 228 -16.10 9.85 -15.92
CA ILE A 228 -16.07 9.25 -14.58
C ILE A 228 -16.93 7.98 -14.51
N GLN A 229 -18.12 7.98 -15.11
CA GLN A 229 -19.03 6.83 -15.11
C GLN A 229 -18.41 5.64 -15.85
N GLU A 230 -17.86 5.87 -17.04
CA GLU A 230 -17.17 4.85 -17.85
C GLU A 230 -15.97 4.26 -17.10
N GLN A 231 -15.11 5.12 -16.57
CA GLN A 231 -13.95 4.71 -15.78
C GLN A 231 -14.36 3.92 -14.52
N SER A 232 -15.40 4.36 -13.81
CA SER A 232 -15.88 3.69 -12.60
C SER A 232 -16.50 2.32 -12.89
N ALA A 233 -17.22 2.19 -14.01
CA ALA A 233 -17.76 0.91 -14.44
C ALA A 233 -16.64 -0.08 -14.79
N ALA A 234 -15.60 0.38 -15.51
CA ALA A 234 -14.44 -0.45 -15.85
C ALA A 234 -13.67 -0.90 -14.61
N ILE A 235 -13.44 0.00 -13.64
CA ILE A 235 -12.79 -0.37 -12.35
C ILE A 235 -13.60 -1.44 -11.63
N HIS A 236 -14.93 -1.25 -11.52
CA HIS A 236 -15.80 -2.20 -10.83
C HIS A 236 -15.75 -3.59 -11.47
N GLN A 237 -15.88 -3.68 -12.79
CA GLN A 237 -15.83 -4.97 -13.51
C GLN A 237 -14.48 -5.70 -13.33
N LEU A 238 -13.36 -4.97 -13.35
CA LEU A 238 -12.03 -5.57 -13.15
C LEU A 238 -11.82 -5.99 -11.69
N ALA A 239 -12.25 -5.15 -10.74
CA ALA A 239 -12.17 -5.44 -9.31
C ALA A 239 -13.01 -6.66 -8.91
N GLU A 240 -14.23 -6.81 -9.46
CA GLU A 240 -15.08 -7.98 -9.22
C GLU A 240 -14.42 -9.29 -9.66
N ARG A 241 -13.73 -9.29 -10.80
CA ARG A 241 -12.94 -10.45 -11.25
C ARG A 241 -11.79 -10.73 -10.30
N GLY A 242 -11.06 -9.70 -9.90
CA GLY A 242 -9.97 -9.80 -8.93
C GLY A 242 -10.41 -10.35 -7.56
N ALA A 243 -11.57 -9.92 -7.07
CA ALA A 243 -12.12 -10.34 -5.79
C ALA A 243 -12.40 -11.85 -5.70
N ARG A 244 -12.61 -12.52 -6.85
CA ARG A 244 -12.82 -13.98 -6.94
C ARG A 244 -11.52 -14.78 -6.89
N LEU A 245 -10.38 -14.15 -7.14
CA LEU A 245 -9.06 -14.79 -7.08
C LEU A 245 -8.66 -15.14 -5.63
N ARG A 246 -7.55 -15.85 -5.49
CA ARG A 246 -7.06 -16.30 -4.18
C ARG A 246 -5.62 -15.85 -3.93
N GLY A 247 -5.27 -15.78 -2.65
CA GLY A 247 -3.90 -15.55 -2.21
C GLY A 247 -3.27 -14.32 -2.85
N TYR A 248 -2.03 -14.49 -3.28
CA TYR A 248 -1.23 -13.45 -3.91
C TYR A 248 -1.93 -12.75 -5.08
N ALA A 249 -2.58 -13.51 -5.98
CA ALA A 249 -3.27 -12.98 -7.14
C ALA A 249 -4.38 -12.00 -6.78
N ARG A 250 -5.20 -12.34 -5.77
CA ARG A 250 -6.20 -11.42 -5.21
C ARG A 250 -5.55 -10.17 -4.63
N GLY A 251 -4.45 -10.35 -3.91
CA GLY A 251 -3.69 -9.25 -3.31
C GLY A 251 -3.21 -8.22 -4.33
N VAL A 252 -2.65 -8.70 -5.44
CA VAL A 252 -2.16 -7.86 -6.55
C VAL A 252 -3.28 -7.01 -7.14
N VAL A 253 -4.45 -7.60 -7.43
CA VAL A 253 -5.58 -6.86 -8.01
C VAL A 253 -6.22 -5.91 -6.99
N ALA A 254 -6.36 -6.33 -5.73
CA ALA A 254 -7.01 -5.54 -4.69
C ALA A 254 -6.26 -4.23 -4.40
N VAL A 255 -4.92 -4.25 -4.38
CA VAL A 255 -4.13 -3.01 -4.23
C VAL A 255 -4.39 -2.06 -5.40
N GLU A 256 -4.29 -2.52 -6.64
CA GLU A 256 -4.48 -1.64 -7.81
C GLU A 256 -5.93 -1.14 -7.96
N ALA A 257 -6.92 -1.94 -7.58
CA ALA A 257 -8.31 -1.50 -7.51
C ALA A 257 -8.50 -0.38 -6.48
N GLY A 258 -7.87 -0.53 -5.31
CA GLY A 258 -7.90 0.50 -4.27
C GLY A 258 -7.22 1.80 -4.72
N MET A 259 -6.06 1.69 -5.37
CA MET A 259 -5.36 2.84 -5.96
C MET A 259 -6.19 3.52 -7.05
N ALA A 260 -6.94 2.77 -7.87
CA ALA A 260 -7.80 3.33 -8.91
C ALA A 260 -8.95 4.17 -8.35
N ASP A 261 -9.62 3.69 -7.28
CA ASP A 261 -10.65 4.49 -6.59
C ASP A 261 -10.07 5.75 -5.95
N MET A 262 -8.84 5.70 -5.44
CA MET A 262 -8.18 6.86 -4.81
C MET A 262 -7.68 7.89 -5.82
N ARG A 263 -7.30 7.48 -7.04
CA ARG A 263 -7.02 8.44 -8.12
C ARG A 263 -8.23 9.32 -8.41
N PHE A 264 -9.47 8.80 -8.34
CA PHE A 264 -10.65 9.68 -8.47
C PHE A 264 -10.77 10.72 -7.35
N VAL A 265 -10.40 10.36 -6.12
CA VAL A 265 -10.40 11.30 -5.00
C VAL A 265 -9.41 12.44 -5.27
N GLU A 266 -8.24 12.11 -5.79
CA GLU A 266 -7.21 13.08 -6.19
C GLU A 266 -7.68 13.94 -7.36
N LEU A 267 -8.22 13.33 -8.42
CA LEU A 267 -8.76 14.04 -9.59
C LEU A 267 -9.89 15.00 -9.23
N ALA A 268 -10.82 14.57 -8.36
CA ALA A 268 -11.93 15.41 -7.92
C ALA A 268 -11.44 16.61 -7.10
N ARG A 269 -10.42 16.44 -6.26
CA ARG A 269 -9.79 17.54 -5.50
C ARG A 269 -8.98 18.48 -6.39
N ALA A 270 -8.43 17.99 -7.49
CA ALA A 270 -7.66 18.78 -8.46
C ALA A 270 -8.53 19.45 -9.53
N ALA A 271 -9.84 19.15 -9.58
CA ALA A 271 -10.75 19.73 -10.56
C ALA A 271 -10.83 21.26 -10.41
N PRO A 272 -10.92 22.01 -11.52
CA PRO A 272 -11.06 23.46 -11.46
C PRO A 272 -12.36 23.85 -10.77
N ILE A 273 -12.30 24.86 -9.91
CA ILE A 273 -13.47 25.46 -9.28
C ILE A 273 -13.74 26.85 -9.88
N PRO A 274 -15.01 27.33 -9.91
CA PRO A 274 -15.34 28.65 -10.42
C PRO A 274 -14.55 29.77 -9.74
N GLN A 275 -14.20 30.82 -10.49
CA GLN A 275 -13.40 31.93 -9.95
C GLN A 275 -13.99 32.54 -8.68
N GLU A 276 -15.32 32.67 -8.62
CA GLU A 276 -16.06 33.15 -7.43
C GLU A 276 -15.77 32.31 -6.16
N MET A 277 -15.59 30.99 -6.31
CA MET A 277 -15.21 30.10 -5.20
C MET A 277 -13.71 30.13 -4.92
N GLN A 278 -12.87 30.47 -5.90
CA GLN A 278 -11.43 30.63 -5.68
C GLN A 278 -11.14 31.87 -4.83
N ASP A 279 -11.85 32.96 -5.11
CA ASP A 279 -11.65 34.28 -4.51
C ASP A 279 -12.29 34.40 -3.11
N ASP A 280 -13.23 33.50 -2.76
CA ASP A 280 -13.91 33.44 -1.45
C ASP A 280 -13.42 32.25 -0.60
N PRO A 281 -12.63 32.49 0.46
CA PRO A 281 -12.11 31.42 1.32
C PRO A 281 -13.18 30.62 2.07
N GLU A 282 -14.31 31.23 2.42
CA GLU A 282 -15.40 30.55 3.14
C GLU A 282 -16.12 29.59 2.18
N LEU A 283 -16.47 30.07 0.98
CA LEU A 283 -17.08 29.21 -0.05
C LEU A 283 -16.16 28.08 -0.45
N ARG A 284 -14.85 28.34 -0.58
CA ARG A 284 -13.86 27.30 -0.87
C ARG A 284 -13.81 26.23 0.22
N THR A 285 -13.87 26.64 1.48
CA THR A 285 -13.86 25.72 2.64
C THR A 285 -15.12 24.85 2.64
N VAL A 286 -16.29 25.44 2.44
CA VAL A 286 -17.57 24.71 2.36
C VAL A 286 -17.57 23.75 1.16
N TYR A 287 -17.03 24.17 0.02
CA TYR A 287 -16.91 23.33 -1.18
C TYR A 287 -16.07 22.10 -0.90
N TYR A 288 -14.85 22.25 -0.41
CA TYR A 288 -13.97 21.11 -0.15
C TYR A 288 -14.49 20.21 0.97
N GLY A 289 -15.15 20.76 1.99
CA GLY A 289 -15.85 19.97 3.01
C GLY A 289 -16.94 19.09 2.41
N THR A 290 -17.81 19.67 1.58
CA THR A 290 -18.89 18.92 0.90
C THR A 290 -18.34 17.90 -0.10
N LEU A 291 -17.29 18.27 -0.84
CA LEU A 291 -16.61 17.36 -1.76
C LEU A 291 -16.04 16.16 -1.02
N ASP A 292 -15.40 16.37 0.12
CA ASP A 292 -14.81 15.30 0.90
C ASP A 292 -15.85 14.34 1.49
N GLU A 293 -17.01 14.85 1.90
CA GLU A 293 -18.17 14.03 2.29
C GLU A 293 -18.71 13.20 1.11
N ALA A 294 -18.83 13.81 -0.08
CA ALA A 294 -19.30 13.12 -1.28
C ALA A 294 -18.33 12.03 -1.76
N LEU A 295 -17.02 12.21 -1.54
CA LEU A 295 -15.98 11.26 -1.92
C LEU A 295 -15.78 10.12 -0.90
N GLU A 296 -16.40 10.20 0.27
CA GLU A 296 -16.24 9.22 1.35
C GLU A 296 -16.53 7.77 0.93
N PRO A 297 -17.59 7.45 0.15
CA PRO A 297 -17.81 6.09 -0.34
C PRO A 297 -16.64 5.54 -1.17
N ARG A 298 -16.00 6.39 -1.99
CA ARG A 298 -14.83 6.00 -2.79
C ARG A 298 -13.61 5.77 -1.91
N LYS A 299 -13.37 6.66 -0.93
CA LYS A 299 -12.28 6.51 0.05
C LYS A 299 -12.40 5.19 0.82
N ARG A 300 -13.62 4.81 1.22
CA ARG A 300 -13.89 3.52 1.89
C ARG A 300 -13.57 2.32 1.00
N ARG A 301 -14.06 2.28 -0.24
CA ARG A 301 -13.72 1.20 -1.17
C ARG A 301 -12.21 1.12 -1.44
N GLY A 302 -11.57 2.26 -1.67
CA GLY A 302 -10.12 2.36 -1.86
C GLY A 302 -9.35 1.77 -0.69
N ARG A 303 -9.74 2.13 0.53
CA ARG A 303 -9.21 1.59 1.79
C ARG A 303 -9.45 0.09 1.91
N ASP A 304 -10.68 -0.38 1.74
CA ASP A 304 -11.05 -1.77 2.00
C ASP A 304 -10.34 -2.72 1.03
N ALA A 305 -10.20 -2.31 -0.22
CA ALA A 305 -9.41 -3.03 -1.22
C ALA A 305 -7.91 -3.06 -0.86
N ALA A 306 -7.34 -1.93 -0.44
CA ALA A 306 -5.93 -1.89 0.01
C ALA A 306 -5.69 -2.77 1.25
N LEU A 307 -6.63 -2.78 2.21
CA LEU A 307 -6.58 -3.65 3.39
C LEU A 307 -6.65 -5.13 3.05
N ALA A 308 -7.55 -5.51 2.14
CA ALA A 308 -7.63 -6.87 1.61
C ALA A 308 -6.32 -7.26 0.91
N GLY A 309 -5.77 -6.35 0.09
CA GLY A 309 -4.48 -6.52 -0.56
C GLY A 309 -3.34 -6.79 0.41
N LEU A 310 -3.23 -5.97 1.45
CA LEU A 310 -2.21 -6.13 2.51
C LEU A 310 -2.32 -7.48 3.21
N ALA A 311 -3.54 -7.95 3.51
CA ALA A 311 -3.73 -9.26 4.15
C ALA A 311 -3.15 -10.40 3.30
N GLU A 312 -3.42 -10.42 2.00
CA GLU A 312 -2.91 -11.45 1.10
C GLU A 312 -1.38 -11.40 0.90
N LEU A 313 -0.82 -10.20 0.77
CA LEU A 313 0.64 -10.01 0.63
C LEU A 313 1.37 -10.47 1.89
N ALA A 314 0.78 -10.24 3.07
CA ALA A 314 1.34 -10.67 4.35
C ALA A 314 1.37 -12.20 4.49
N GLU A 315 0.37 -12.92 3.98
CA GLU A 315 0.35 -14.40 4.00
C GLU A 315 1.51 -15.01 3.21
N VAL A 316 1.88 -14.40 2.09
CA VAL A 316 3.01 -14.83 1.26
C VAL A 316 4.35 -14.43 1.88
N GLY A 317 4.35 -13.38 2.70
CA GLY A 317 5.53 -12.86 3.39
C GLY A 317 6.27 -11.79 2.60
N VAL A 318 5.56 -10.92 1.89
CA VAL A 318 6.17 -9.79 1.17
C VAL A 318 6.68 -8.74 2.17
N LEU A 319 7.91 -8.23 2.02
CA LEU A 319 8.43 -7.14 2.85
C LEU A 319 8.85 -5.92 2.04
N ASN A 320 9.43 -6.14 0.87
CA ASN A 320 9.89 -5.07 0.00
C ASN A 320 9.17 -5.19 -1.34
N ASP A 321 8.14 -4.38 -1.56
CA ASP A 321 7.38 -4.39 -2.82
C ASP A 321 6.71 -3.03 -3.06
N ALA A 322 6.66 -2.60 -4.31
CA ALA A 322 6.04 -1.32 -4.66
C ALA A 322 4.56 -1.25 -4.28
N ARG A 323 3.83 -2.37 -4.36
CA ARG A 323 2.41 -2.44 -3.97
C ARG A 323 2.21 -2.31 -2.47
N LEU A 324 3.10 -2.91 -1.67
CA LEU A 324 3.05 -2.75 -0.21
C LEU A 324 3.22 -1.26 0.15
N THR A 325 4.24 -0.61 -0.42
CA THR A 325 4.47 0.83 -0.22
C THR A 325 3.29 1.67 -0.69
N ALA A 326 2.72 1.37 -1.87
CA ALA A 326 1.57 2.10 -2.41
C ALA A 326 0.33 1.95 -1.51
N ALA A 327 0.00 0.72 -1.09
CA ALA A 327 -1.13 0.45 -0.21
C ALA A 327 -0.99 1.15 1.15
N ARG A 328 0.20 1.13 1.75
CA ARG A 328 0.46 1.84 3.02
C ARG A 328 0.36 3.36 2.84
N THR A 329 0.93 3.90 1.78
CA THR A 329 0.84 5.34 1.46
C THR A 329 -0.62 5.78 1.30
N LEU A 330 -1.41 4.99 0.56
CA LEU A 330 -2.85 5.20 0.40
C LEU A 330 -3.57 5.22 1.75
N LEU A 331 -3.33 4.21 2.59
CA LEU A 331 -3.99 4.13 3.90
C LEU A 331 -3.57 5.29 4.82
N SER A 332 -2.30 5.72 4.76
CA SER A 332 -1.84 6.88 5.52
C SER A 332 -2.53 8.17 5.09
N SER A 333 -2.86 8.34 3.80
CA SER A 333 -3.51 9.54 3.29
C SER A 333 -4.98 9.61 3.68
N VAL A 334 -5.69 8.48 3.63
CA VAL A 334 -7.10 8.38 4.02
C VAL A 334 -7.32 8.67 5.50
N TYR A 335 -6.36 8.33 6.36
CA TYR A 335 -6.51 8.42 7.82
C TYR A 335 -5.84 9.62 8.49
N GLY A 336 -5.41 10.63 7.72
CA GLY A 336 -4.91 11.90 8.26
C GLY A 336 -3.68 11.77 9.16
N GLY A 337 -2.93 10.67 9.07
CA GLY A 337 -1.82 10.39 9.96
C GLY A 337 -1.18 9.03 9.70
N ARG A 338 0.15 8.98 9.85
CA ARG A 338 1.05 7.85 9.56
C ARG A 338 0.89 6.66 10.53
N ARG A 339 -0.33 6.31 10.94
CA ARG A 339 -0.58 5.17 11.86
C ARG A 339 -0.09 3.86 11.26
N ILE A 340 -0.37 3.66 9.97
CA ILE A 340 0.09 2.51 9.21
C ILE A 340 1.62 2.43 9.08
N ASP A 341 2.35 3.51 9.38
CA ASP A 341 3.81 3.57 9.38
C ASP A 341 4.39 3.82 10.77
N ALA A 342 3.57 3.75 11.83
CA ALA A 342 4.01 4.10 13.19
C ALA A 342 5.16 3.18 13.62
N LEU A 343 5.03 1.87 13.39
CA LEU A 343 6.05 0.90 13.79
C LEU A 343 7.35 1.00 12.97
N ASP A 344 7.38 1.75 11.87
CA ASP A 344 8.61 1.98 11.08
C ASP A 344 9.63 2.81 11.87
N ARG A 345 9.18 3.55 12.89
CA ARG A 345 10.06 4.38 13.73
C ARG A 345 10.76 3.62 14.85
N LEU A 346 10.40 2.36 15.09
CA LEU A 346 11.10 1.49 16.03
C LEU A 346 12.55 1.26 15.58
N LEU A 347 13.47 1.28 16.53
CA LEU A 347 14.89 1.09 16.28
C LEU A 347 15.22 -0.39 16.38
N LEU A 348 15.49 -1.02 15.23
CA LEU A 348 15.95 -2.39 15.19
C LEU A 348 17.46 -2.46 14.92
N PRO A 349 18.19 -3.44 15.49
CA PRO A 349 19.58 -3.70 15.12
C PRO A 349 19.72 -3.84 13.61
N GLY A 350 20.79 -3.28 13.03
CA GLY A 350 21.03 -3.40 11.59
C GLY A 350 21.24 -4.86 11.20
N LEU A 351 20.59 -5.30 10.11
CA LEU A 351 20.92 -6.59 9.52
C LEU A 351 22.36 -6.55 9.02
N VAL A 352 23.12 -7.63 9.25
CA VAL A 352 24.48 -7.76 8.72
C VAL A 352 24.45 -7.54 7.20
N PRO A 353 25.26 -6.61 6.66
CA PRO A 353 25.34 -6.41 5.21
C PRO A 353 25.79 -7.69 4.53
N MET A 354 25.06 -8.11 3.49
CA MET A 354 25.38 -9.32 2.74
C MET A 354 25.93 -8.97 1.36
N ARG A 355 26.98 -9.68 0.94
CA ARG A 355 27.45 -9.67 -0.44
C ARG A 355 26.66 -10.71 -1.24
N VAL A 356 25.52 -10.29 -1.76
CA VAL A 356 24.56 -11.18 -2.44
C VAL A 356 25.12 -11.82 -3.71
N THR A 357 26.17 -11.24 -4.31
CA THR A 357 26.83 -11.73 -5.54
C THR A 357 27.82 -12.87 -5.31
N ASP A 358 28.07 -13.27 -4.06
CA ASP A 358 29.10 -14.27 -3.73
C ASP A 358 28.64 -15.71 -4.07
N SER A 359 27.32 -15.93 -4.23
CA SER A 359 26.74 -17.20 -4.66
C SER A 359 25.49 -16.97 -5.52
N VAL A 360 25.24 -17.92 -6.44
CA VAL A 360 24.04 -17.94 -7.29
C VAL A 360 22.79 -18.02 -6.42
N GLU A 361 22.76 -18.92 -5.45
CA GLU A 361 21.64 -19.15 -4.54
C GLU A 361 21.31 -17.91 -3.70
N LEU A 362 22.35 -17.22 -3.19
CA LEU A 362 22.17 -15.99 -2.43
C LEU A 362 21.66 -14.84 -3.32
N THR A 363 22.15 -14.74 -4.56
CA THR A 363 21.62 -13.76 -5.52
C THR A 363 20.15 -14.02 -5.81
N LEU A 364 19.76 -15.27 -6.08
CA LEU A 364 18.37 -15.62 -6.34
C LEU A 364 17.48 -15.32 -5.13
N ALA A 365 17.89 -15.73 -3.92
CA ALA A 365 17.17 -15.44 -2.68
C ALA A 365 16.97 -13.93 -2.45
N ALA A 366 17.98 -13.11 -2.74
CA ALA A 366 17.89 -11.66 -2.54
C ALA A 366 17.11 -10.90 -3.63
N ARG A 367 16.81 -11.51 -4.77
CA ARG A 367 16.21 -10.82 -5.93
C ARG A 367 14.83 -11.33 -6.31
N VAL A 368 14.56 -12.61 -6.12
CA VAL A 368 13.26 -13.20 -6.45
C VAL A 368 12.20 -12.76 -5.42
N PRO A 369 11.05 -12.19 -5.84
CA PRO A 369 9.99 -11.83 -4.90
C PRO A 369 9.50 -13.06 -4.12
N ALA A 370 9.09 -12.86 -2.86
CA ALA A 370 8.80 -13.96 -1.93
C ALA A 370 7.75 -14.98 -2.43
N PHE A 371 6.78 -14.52 -3.24
CA PHE A 371 5.82 -15.39 -3.90
C PHE A 371 6.49 -16.40 -4.83
N TYR A 372 7.44 -15.94 -5.66
CA TYR A 372 8.02 -16.75 -6.72
C TYR A 372 9.17 -17.65 -6.26
N ALA A 373 9.63 -17.45 -5.03
CA ALA A 373 10.77 -18.16 -4.46
C ALA A 373 10.67 -19.71 -4.57
N PRO A 374 9.51 -20.37 -4.36
CA PRO A 374 9.40 -21.83 -4.52
C PRO A 374 9.73 -22.37 -5.91
N TRP A 375 9.63 -21.54 -6.97
CA TRP A 375 9.90 -21.98 -8.35
C TRP A 375 11.33 -21.68 -8.82
N PHE A 376 12.02 -20.73 -8.17
CA PHE A 376 13.31 -20.24 -8.64
C PHE A 376 14.46 -20.48 -7.67
N LEU A 377 14.19 -20.66 -6.38
CA LEU A 377 15.24 -21.04 -5.44
C LEU A 377 15.54 -22.53 -5.63
N PRO A 378 16.79 -22.90 -5.95
CA PRO A 378 17.17 -24.29 -6.03
C PRO A 378 17.04 -24.93 -4.64
N GLU A 379 16.82 -26.25 -4.61
CA GLU A 379 16.99 -27.03 -3.38
C GLU A 379 18.37 -26.71 -2.79
N PRO A 380 18.47 -26.37 -1.49
CA PRO A 380 19.69 -25.81 -0.91
C PRO A 380 20.86 -26.81 -1.03
N SER A 381 21.72 -26.60 -2.03
CA SER A 381 22.91 -27.41 -2.28
C SER A 381 24.10 -26.89 -1.47
N GLY A 382 24.05 -27.09 -0.15
CA GLY A 382 25.16 -26.79 0.76
C GLY A 382 25.25 -25.35 1.26
N THR A 383 24.44 -24.43 0.75
CA THR A 383 24.31 -23.08 1.33
C THR A 383 23.61 -23.16 2.69
N PRO A 384 24.22 -22.63 3.76
CA PRO A 384 23.60 -22.68 5.09
C PRO A 384 22.23 -21.96 5.11
N PRO A 385 21.20 -22.54 5.75
CA PRO A 385 19.84 -21.98 5.77
C PRO A 385 19.77 -20.54 6.27
N GLU A 386 20.62 -20.16 7.22
CA GLU A 386 20.70 -18.80 7.76
C GLU A 386 21.16 -17.77 6.72
N GLN A 387 22.02 -18.15 5.78
CA GLN A 387 22.45 -17.26 4.71
C GLN A 387 21.35 -17.08 3.67
N LEU A 388 20.65 -18.16 3.30
CA LEU A 388 19.49 -18.09 2.41
C LEU A 388 18.36 -17.27 3.02
N LEU A 389 18.10 -17.44 4.31
CA LEU A 389 17.13 -16.65 5.06
C LEU A 389 17.52 -15.18 5.06
N ARG A 390 18.78 -14.86 5.36
CA ARG A 390 19.25 -13.47 5.38
C ARG A 390 19.13 -12.83 4.00
N ALA A 391 19.50 -13.55 2.93
CA ALA A 391 19.34 -13.07 1.56
C ALA A 391 17.86 -12.83 1.23
N SER A 392 16.97 -13.77 1.58
CA SER A 392 15.53 -13.69 1.31
C SER A 392 14.89 -12.42 1.88
N LEU A 393 15.33 -11.97 3.07
CA LEU A 393 14.81 -10.77 3.73
C LEU A 393 14.97 -9.48 2.91
N GLU A 394 15.82 -9.45 1.88
CA GLU A 394 15.89 -8.33 0.93
C GLU A 394 14.59 -8.19 0.11
N ARG A 395 13.78 -9.25 -0.03
CA ARG A 395 12.46 -9.23 -0.70
C ARG A 395 11.32 -9.56 0.24
N GLY A 396 11.52 -10.49 1.18
CA GLY A 396 10.47 -10.97 2.07
C GLY A 396 10.86 -12.18 2.91
N LEU A 397 9.87 -12.79 3.54
CA LEU A 397 9.99 -14.03 4.30
C LEU A 397 9.07 -15.10 3.69
N PRO A 398 9.53 -15.78 2.61
CA PRO A 398 8.72 -16.73 1.86
C PRO A 398 8.10 -17.80 2.75
N ARG A 399 6.83 -18.16 2.48
CA ARG A 399 6.11 -19.17 3.27
C ARG A 399 6.81 -20.53 3.31
N HIS A 400 7.28 -21.03 2.17
CA HIS A 400 7.95 -22.33 2.11
C HIS A 400 9.20 -22.38 3.01
N LEU A 401 9.99 -21.30 3.04
CA LEU A 401 11.16 -21.19 3.91
C LEU A 401 10.78 -21.14 5.39
N ARG A 402 9.69 -20.46 5.75
CA ARG A 402 9.15 -20.47 7.12
C ARG A 402 8.74 -21.88 7.54
N ASP A 403 8.01 -22.58 6.69
CA ASP A 403 7.48 -23.91 6.98
C ASP A 403 8.62 -24.94 7.09
N ASP A 404 9.62 -24.83 6.21
CA ASP A 404 10.84 -25.63 6.25
C ASP A 404 11.65 -25.41 7.54
N LEU A 405 11.91 -24.15 7.91
CA LEU A 405 12.66 -23.81 9.13
C LEU A 405 11.89 -24.20 10.41
N ARG A 406 10.55 -24.19 10.39
CA ARG A 406 9.73 -24.67 11.52
C ARG A 406 9.83 -26.17 11.73
N SER A 407 10.17 -26.94 10.70
CA SER A 407 10.23 -28.41 10.77
C SER A 407 11.53 -28.96 11.39
N ARG A 408 12.50 -28.08 11.68
CA ARG A 408 13.85 -28.45 12.11
C ARG A 408 14.28 -27.70 13.38
N PRO A 409 15.24 -28.24 14.17
CA PRO A 409 15.84 -27.49 15.26
C PRO A 409 16.64 -26.30 14.69
N LEU A 410 16.49 -25.14 15.33
CA LEU A 410 17.19 -23.91 14.95
C LEU A 410 18.26 -23.57 15.97
N ASP A 411 19.46 -23.24 15.48
CA ASP A 411 20.47 -22.57 16.30
C ASP A 411 20.04 -21.12 16.62
N ASP A 412 20.78 -20.47 17.51
CA ASP A 412 20.44 -19.13 18.00
C ASP A 412 20.50 -18.07 16.90
N ALA A 413 21.46 -18.17 15.97
CA ALA A 413 21.62 -17.22 14.87
C ALA A 413 20.45 -17.32 13.87
N THR A 414 20.05 -18.54 13.49
CA THR A 414 18.92 -18.77 12.59
C THR A 414 17.61 -18.38 13.26
N ALA A 415 17.42 -18.71 14.54
CA ALA A 415 16.23 -18.33 15.29
C ALA A 415 16.10 -16.80 15.42
N LEU A 416 17.19 -16.09 15.72
CA LEU A 416 17.23 -14.63 15.76
C LEU A 416 16.85 -14.01 14.42
N LEU A 417 17.45 -14.51 13.34
CA LEU A 417 17.20 -13.98 11.99
C LEU A 417 15.76 -14.24 11.52
N LEU A 418 15.21 -15.42 11.83
CA LEU A 418 13.82 -15.75 11.52
C LEU A 418 12.85 -14.89 12.34
N ALA A 419 13.12 -14.72 13.64
CA ALA A 419 12.36 -13.84 14.50
C ALA A 419 12.41 -12.39 14.00
N ARG A 420 13.57 -11.93 13.50
CA ARG A 420 13.69 -10.62 12.85
C ARG A 420 12.80 -10.52 11.62
N GLY A 421 12.78 -11.53 10.75
CA GLY A 421 11.85 -11.54 9.60
C GLY A 421 10.38 -11.40 10.02
N TYR A 422 9.96 -12.08 11.08
CA TYR A 422 8.61 -11.93 11.64
C TYR A 422 8.36 -10.56 12.26
N VAL A 423 9.34 -9.96 12.95
CA VAL A 423 9.22 -8.58 13.46
C VAL A 423 9.00 -7.61 12.31
N GLU A 424 9.75 -7.74 11.20
CA GLU A 424 9.55 -6.88 10.02
C GLU A 424 8.16 -7.08 9.39
N LEU A 425 7.67 -8.32 9.28
CA LEU A 425 6.29 -8.58 8.82
C LEU A 425 5.25 -7.94 9.75
N GLY A 426 5.44 -8.11 11.07
CA GLY A 426 4.58 -7.53 12.09
C GLY A 426 4.50 -6.01 11.98
N ARG A 427 5.63 -5.33 11.70
CA ARG A 427 5.70 -3.88 11.46
C ARG A 427 5.05 -3.49 10.12
N ALA A 428 5.32 -4.25 9.07
CA ALA A 428 4.80 -4.01 7.72
C ALA A 428 3.27 -4.13 7.63
N TYR A 429 2.65 -4.98 8.45
CA TYR A 429 1.23 -5.31 8.34
C TYR A 429 0.41 -5.13 9.63
N PHE A 430 1.03 -4.66 10.72
CA PHE A 430 0.41 -4.55 12.05
C PHE A 430 -0.17 -5.88 12.53
N ARG A 431 0.63 -6.95 12.45
CA ARG A 431 0.19 -8.32 12.76
C ARG A 431 0.77 -8.81 14.09
N ALA A 432 -0.05 -8.74 15.14
CA ALA A 432 0.28 -9.27 16.47
C ALA A 432 0.78 -10.73 16.45
N GLN A 433 0.23 -11.57 15.57
CA GLN A 433 0.64 -12.98 15.43
C GLN A 433 2.10 -13.15 15.01
N ASP A 434 2.66 -12.23 14.22
CA ASP A 434 4.04 -12.34 13.76
C ASP A 434 4.99 -11.97 14.90
N PHE A 435 4.64 -10.99 15.73
CA PHE A 435 5.35 -10.73 16.97
C PHE A 435 5.26 -11.91 17.95
N ALA A 436 4.09 -12.56 18.08
CA ALA A 436 3.95 -13.75 18.92
C ALA A 436 4.87 -14.90 18.45
N GLU A 437 4.99 -15.11 17.13
CA GLU A 437 5.89 -16.11 16.57
C GLU A 437 7.36 -15.74 16.77
N ALA A 438 7.73 -14.47 16.60
CA ALA A 438 9.08 -13.98 16.93
C ALA A 438 9.44 -14.22 18.40
N HIS A 439 8.52 -13.92 19.32
CA HIS A 439 8.71 -14.19 20.75
C HIS A 439 8.92 -15.69 21.03
N ARG A 440 8.07 -16.55 20.44
CA ARG A 440 8.15 -18.01 20.60
C ARG A 440 9.48 -18.58 20.10
N LEU A 441 10.01 -18.08 18.99
CA LEU A 441 11.30 -18.54 18.43
C LEU A 441 12.50 -18.25 19.35
N LEU A 442 12.39 -17.20 20.17
CA LEU A 442 13.46 -16.69 21.04
C LEU A 442 13.29 -17.09 22.51
N GLU A 443 12.24 -17.84 22.83
CA GLU A 443 12.01 -18.34 24.18
C GLU A 443 13.13 -19.30 24.62
N GLY A 444 13.63 -19.13 25.85
CA GLY A 444 14.72 -19.96 26.39
C GLY A 444 16.10 -19.68 25.82
N ARG A 445 16.22 -18.78 24.84
CA ARG A 445 17.50 -18.33 24.26
C ARG A 445 17.99 -17.05 24.95
N GLY A 446 19.28 -16.73 24.78
CA GLY A 446 19.91 -15.56 25.41
C GLY A 446 20.96 -14.88 24.53
N GLY A 447 21.22 -13.61 24.83
CA GLY A 447 22.13 -12.76 24.07
C GLY A 447 21.46 -11.43 23.75
N ASP A 448 22.22 -10.34 23.74
CA ASP A 448 21.69 -8.97 23.64
C ASP A 448 20.64 -8.76 22.54
N GLU A 449 20.89 -9.21 21.30
CA GLU A 449 19.91 -9.07 20.21
C GLU A 449 18.68 -9.97 20.37
N ILE A 450 18.87 -11.18 20.90
CA ILE A 450 17.79 -12.13 21.18
C ILE A 450 16.88 -11.56 22.25
N ASP A 451 17.46 -11.07 23.34
CA ASP A 451 16.73 -10.47 24.44
C ASP A 451 15.98 -9.21 23.98
N PHE A 452 16.62 -8.37 23.16
CA PHE A 452 15.99 -7.19 22.56
C PHE A 452 14.79 -7.56 21.68
N HIS A 453 14.96 -8.44 20.69
CA HIS A 453 13.86 -8.81 19.78
C HIS A 453 12.74 -9.51 20.53
N ARG A 454 13.05 -10.34 21.53
CA ARG A 454 12.04 -10.99 22.40
C ARG A 454 11.26 -9.97 23.22
N ALA A 455 11.94 -8.99 23.83
CA ALA A 455 11.29 -7.93 24.59
C ALA A 455 10.39 -7.06 23.70
N LEU A 456 10.85 -6.69 22.51
CA LEU A 456 10.07 -5.93 21.54
C LEU A 456 8.85 -6.72 21.04
N ALA A 457 9.03 -8.00 20.71
CA ALA A 457 7.96 -8.88 20.29
C ALA A 457 6.87 -9.02 21.37
N MET A 458 7.27 -9.17 22.63
CA MET A 458 6.34 -9.22 23.77
C MET A 458 5.58 -7.90 23.99
N ALA A 459 6.23 -6.76 23.74
CA ALA A 459 5.57 -5.45 23.77
C ALA A 459 4.55 -5.26 22.64
N LEU A 460 4.62 -6.03 21.55
CA LEU A 460 3.78 -5.82 20.36
C LEU A 460 2.77 -6.94 20.10
N MET A 461 2.94 -8.12 20.70
CA MET A 461 2.06 -9.27 20.48
C MET A 461 0.63 -9.12 21.04
N ALA A 462 0.37 -8.09 21.86
CA ALA A 462 -0.99 -7.72 22.31
C ALA A 462 -1.67 -6.68 21.40
N GLY A 463 -0.96 -6.21 20.37
CA GLY A 463 -1.44 -5.21 19.43
C GLY A 463 -2.57 -5.68 18.50
N PRO A 464 -2.87 -4.91 17.43
CA PRO A 464 -3.89 -5.26 16.45
C PRO A 464 -3.60 -6.59 15.74
N ARG A 465 -4.66 -7.29 15.33
CA ARG A 465 -4.52 -8.54 14.55
C ARG A 465 -3.93 -8.30 13.17
N ASN A 466 -4.28 -7.17 12.55
CA ASN A 466 -3.83 -6.72 11.24
C ASN A 466 -4.10 -5.21 11.09
N ALA A 467 -3.69 -4.63 9.97
CA ALA A 467 -3.96 -3.24 9.62
C ALA A 467 -5.46 -2.85 9.65
N ALA A 468 -6.37 -3.76 9.29
CA ALA A 468 -7.81 -3.50 9.31
C ALA A 468 -8.34 -3.33 10.76
N ASP A 469 -7.95 -4.23 11.66
CA ASP A 469 -8.26 -4.13 13.09
C ASP A 469 -7.65 -2.86 13.72
N MET A 470 -6.42 -2.52 13.34
CA MET A 470 -5.78 -1.26 13.78
C MET A 470 -6.61 -0.05 13.36
N ILE A 471 -7.05 -0.01 12.11
CA ILE A 471 -7.83 1.09 11.55
C ILE A 471 -9.20 1.20 12.21
N ALA A 472 -9.87 0.06 12.44
CA ALA A 472 -11.21 0.00 13.02
C ALA A 472 -11.27 0.54 14.45
N ARG A 473 -10.18 0.47 15.21
CA ARG A 473 -10.10 0.94 16.61
C ARG A 473 -10.10 2.47 16.77
N GLY A 474 -10.12 3.22 15.67
CA GLY A 474 -10.13 4.68 15.71
C GLY A 474 -8.74 5.29 15.92
N PRO A 475 -8.62 6.61 16.14
CA PRO A 475 -7.36 7.35 16.02
C PRO A 475 -6.30 6.99 17.07
N ARG A 476 -6.69 6.34 18.17
CA ARG A 476 -5.77 5.92 19.23
C ARG A 476 -5.43 4.44 19.08
N PHE A 477 -4.16 4.09 19.34
CA PHE A 477 -3.85 2.70 19.63
C PHE A 477 -4.55 2.35 20.95
N ALA A 478 -5.12 1.15 21.03
CA ALA A 478 -5.69 0.68 22.30
C ALA A 478 -4.57 0.67 23.37
N ASP A 479 -4.93 0.86 24.64
CA ASP A 479 -4.00 0.74 25.79
C ASP A 479 -3.24 -0.61 25.81
N ALA A 480 -3.68 -1.56 24.99
CA ALA A 480 -3.15 -2.90 24.80
C ALA A 480 -1.88 -3.01 23.91
N LEU A 481 -1.08 -1.96 23.71
CA LEU A 481 0.35 -2.22 23.41
C LEU A 481 0.93 -2.90 24.67
N GLY A 482 1.61 -4.04 24.50
CA GLY A 482 1.87 -5.05 25.52
C GLY A 482 2.83 -4.64 26.66
N ASN A 483 3.49 -5.63 27.25
CA ASN A 483 4.34 -5.44 28.42
C ASN A 483 5.68 -4.76 28.06
N LEU A 484 5.84 -3.48 28.42
CA LEU A 484 7.10 -2.73 28.22
C LEU A 484 8.18 -3.05 29.25
N GLY A 485 7.85 -3.72 30.37
CA GLY A 485 8.79 -4.00 31.46
C GLY A 485 10.10 -4.68 31.01
N PRO A 486 10.07 -5.64 30.08
CA PRO A 486 11.27 -6.27 29.52
C PRO A 486 12.14 -5.32 28.68
N LEU A 487 11.55 -4.38 27.95
CA LEU A 487 12.31 -3.31 27.27
C LEU A 487 12.91 -2.33 28.30
N ASP A 488 12.15 -1.94 29.33
CA ASP A 488 12.65 -1.08 30.42
C ASP A 488 13.79 -1.76 31.22
N ALA A 489 13.73 -3.08 31.39
CA ALA A 489 14.80 -3.86 32.03
C ALA A 489 16.08 -3.86 31.18
N LEU A 490 15.96 -4.08 29.86
CA LEU A 490 17.09 -3.98 28.93
C LEU A 490 17.67 -2.57 28.86
N ALA A 491 16.81 -1.56 28.89
CA ALA A 491 17.23 -0.16 28.92
C ALA A 491 18.10 0.15 30.15
N SER A 492 17.87 -0.53 31.26
CA SER A 492 18.64 -0.37 32.51
C SER A 492 19.85 -1.32 32.62
N SER A 493 20.06 -2.20 31.64
CA SER A 493 21.14 -3.18 31.62
C SER A 493 22.44 -2.64 31.01
N SER A 494 23.49 -3.47 30.99
CA SER A 494 24.75 -3.20 30.28
C SER A 494 24.74 -3.61 28.80
N SER A 495 23.58 -3.98 28.25
CA SER A 495 23.47 -4.37 26.84
C SER A 495 23.86 -3.22 25.90
N TYR A 496 24.53 -3.52 24.78
CA TYR A 496 24.81 -2.51 23.75
C TYR A 496 23.53 -2.00 23.05
N LEU A 497 22.40 -2.69 23.23
CA LEU A 497 21.07 -2.28 22.76
C LEU A 497 20.25 -1.54 23.81
N ALA A 498 20.82 -1.21 24.98
CA ALA A 498 20.11 -0.47 26.03
C ALA A 498 19.51 0.87 25.53
N GLY A 499 20.22 1.58 24.64
CA GLY A 499 19.70 2.80 24.01
C GLY A 499 18.52 2.56 23.07
N HIS A 500 18.54 1.47 22.30
CA HIS A 500 17.44 1.08 21.41
C HIS A 500 16.21 0.70 22.25
N ALA A 501 16.40 -0.12 23.29
CA ALA A 501 15.32 -0.54 24.18
C ALA A 501 14.68 0.66 24.90
N ALA A 502 15.49 1.63 25.36
CA ALA A 502 14.99 2.84 26.00
C ALA A 502 14.14 3.69 25.05
N TYR A 503 14.58 3.86 23.80
CA TYR A 503 13.86 4.62 22.79
C TYR A 503 12.55 3.92 22.39
N ASP A 504 12.60 2.61 22.11
CA ASP A 504 11.42 1.85 21.69
C ASP A 504 10.38 1.77 22.80
N ALA A 505 10.79 1.59 24.06
CA ALA A 505 9.88 1.66 25.21
C ALA A 505 9.19 3.02 25.32
N ALA A 506 9.95 4.12 25.15
CA ALA A 506 9.38 5.47 25.13
C ALA A 506 8.43 5.65 23.94
N TYR A 507 8.80 5.18 22.75
CA TYR A 507 7.99 5.32 21.54
C TYR A 507 6.69 4.55 21.58
N LEU A 508 6.70 3.31 22.05
CA LEU A 508 5.46 2.56 22.25
C LEU A 508 4.55 3.23 23.28
N ARG A 509 5.12 3.84 24.32
CA ARG A 509 4.38 4.64 25.31
C ARG A 509 3.82 5.93 24.71
N GLU A 510 4.52 6.57 23.78
CA GLU A 510 4.01 7.73 23.01
C GLU A 510 2.76 7.35 22.19
N LEU A 511 2.75 6.18 21.56
CA LEU A 511 1.64 5.73 20.71
C LEU A 511 0.30 5.53 21.45
N VAL A 512 0.34 5.32 22.77
CA VAL A 512 -0.84 5.15 23.65
C VAL A 512 -0.99 6.30 24.66
N ALA A 513 -0.35 7.44 24.40
CA ALA A 513 -0.36 8.55 25.33
C ALA A 513 -1.78 9.12 25.57
N PRO A 514 -2.18 9.38 26.83
CA PRO A 514 -3.42 10.08 27.13
C PRO A 514 -3.33 11.57 26.77
N GLU A 515 -4.43 12.14 26.26
CA GLU A 515 -4.45 13.51 25.73
C GLU A 515 -4.28 14.61 26.80
N GLU A 516 -4.70 14.38 28.05
CA GLU A 516 -4.82 15.46 29.05
C GLU A 516 -3.88 15.32 30.26
N SER A 517 -2.80 14.54 30.16
CA SER A 517 -1.88 14.30 31.29
C SER A 517 -0.51 14.96 31.09
N ALA A 518 -0.32 16.18 31.60
CA ALA A 518 0.98 16.86 31.57
C ALA A 518 2.09 16.03 32.23
N ALA A 519 1.81 15.39 33.37
CA ALA A 519 2.76 14.53 34.06
C ALA A 519 3.22 13.34 33.20
N TYR A 520 2.32 12.75 32.40
CA TYR A 520 2.67 11.68 31.48
C TYR A 520 3.62 12.15 30.38
N TRP A 521 3.33 13.29 29.77
CA TRP A 521 4.17 13.87 28.72
C TRP A 521 5.54 14.31 29.25
N GLN A 522 5.61 14.77 30.51
CA GLN A 522 6.88 15.05 31.17
C GLN A 522 7.71 13.77 31.41
N ASP A 523 7.11 12.71 31.96
CA ASP A 523 7.77 11.38 32.10
C ASP A 523 8.27 10.85 30.75
N LEU A 524 7.45 10.97 29.71
CA LEU A 524 7.84 10.58 28.35
C LEU A 524 9.03 11.37 27.83
N ALA A 525 9.09 12.68 28.09
CA ALA A 525 10.25 13.50 27.72
C ALA A 525 11.54 13.09 28.43
N GLU A 526 11.44 12.71 29.71
CA GLU A 526 12.56 12.22 30.50
C GLU A 526 13.08 10.88 29.97
N ARG A 527 12.16 9.97 29.61
CA ARG A 527 12.50 8.69 28.97
C ARG A 527 13.25 8.90 27.65
N TYR A 528 12.78 9.80 26.78
CA TYR A 528 13.51 10.12 25.55
C TYR A 528 14.86 10.78 25.78
N THR A 529 14.97 11.62 26.81
CA THR A 529 16.25 12.24 27.20
C THR A 529 17.25 11.16 27.64
N ALA A 530 16.81 10.18 28.43
CA ALA A 530 17.62 9.05 28.86
C ALA A 530 18.01 8.13 27.69
N ALA A 531 17.11 7.89 26.74
CA ALA A 531 17.41 7.15 25.52
C ALA A 531 18.46 7.86 24.66
N ALA A 532 18.31 9.18 24.45
CA ALA A 532 19.27 9.98 23.69
C ALA A 532 20.69 9.89 24.28
N GLY A 533 20.83 9.88 25.60
CA GLY A 533 22.14 9.75 26.28
C GLY A 533 22.84 8.40 26.07
N LYS A 534 22.15 7.40 25.48
CA LYS A 534 22.66 6.05 25.18
C LYS A 534 22.75 5.76 23.68
N LEU A 535 22.22 6.67 22.85
CA LEU A 535 22.20 6.54 21.40
C LEU A 535 23.28 7.42 20.78
N GLY A 536 23.54 7.22 19.49
CA GLY A 536 24.38 8.10 18.68
C GLY A 536 23.76 8.40 17.32
N GLY A 537 24.31 9.38 16.61
CA GLY A 537 23.91 9.73 15.25
C GLY A 537 22.46 10.20 15.13
N ASP A 538 21.76 9.75 14.08
CA ASP A 538 20.39 10.18 13.79
C ASP A 538 19.38 9.72 14.87
N ALA A 539 19.61 8.55 15.47
CA ALA A 539 18.74 8.02 16.52
C ALA A 539 18.78 8.90 17.78
N GLU A 540 19.95 9.40 18.17
CA GLU A 540 20.09 10.37 19.25
C GLU A 540 19.37 11.68 18.93
N SER A 541 19.54 12.20 17.71
CA SER A 541 18.90 13.44 17.24
C SER A 541 17.38 13.33 17.30
N GLU A 542 16.80 12.23 16.79
CA GLU A 542 15.36 11.99 16.83
C GLU A 542 14.85 11.83 18.27
N ALA A 543 15.58 11.12 19.14
CA ALA A 543 15.23 11.01 20.56
C ALA A 543 15.18 12.39 21.25
N ARG A 544 16.16 13.27 21.00
CA ARG A 544 16.17 14.64 21.53
C ARG A 544 14.99 15.47 21.01
N LYS A 545 14.68 15.36 19.71
CA LYS A 545 13.54 16.04 19.10
C LYS A 545 12.22 15.61 19.74
N ARG A 546 12.04 14.31 19.97
CA ARG A 546 10.85 13.78 20.67
C ARG A 546 10.79 14.22 22.12
N ALA A 547 11.92 14.22 22.83
CA ALA A 547 11.98 14.75 24.19
C ALA A 547 11.49 16.21 24.24
N ALA A 548 11.96 17.06 23.32
CA ALA A 548 11.54 18.45 23.24
C ALA A 548 10.04 18.59 22.91
N ALA A 549 9.53 17.80 21.96
CA ALA A 549 8.11 17.79 21.60
C ALA A 549 7.23 17.37 22.79
N ALA A 550 7.60 16.32 23.52
CA ALA A 550 6.87 15.86 24.70
C ALA A 550 6.85 16.91 25.83
N ARG A 551 7.96 17.64 26.06
CA ARG A 551 7.98 18.78 27.01
C ARG A 551 7.03 19.89 26.57
N ALA A 552 7.07 20.28 25.30
CA ALA A 552 6.17 21.29 24.76
C ALA A 552 4.69 20.91 24.93
N THR A 553 4.35 19.63 24.70
CA THR A 553 2.99 19.10 24.94
C THR A 553 2.61 19.19 26.43
N SER A 554 3.50 18.79 27.34
CA SER A 554 3.29 18.90 28.79
C SER A 554 3.02 20.35 29.23
N GLU A 555 3.82 21.29 28.73
CA GLU A 555 3.68 22.73 29.00
C GLU A 555 2.37 23.30 28.45
N ALA A 556 1.98 22.90 27.24
CA ALA A 556 0.72 23.31 26.61
C ALA A 556 -0.49 22.83 27.42
N ILE A 557 -0.50 21.57 27.85
CA ILE A 557 -1.57 21.00 28.69
C ILE A 557 -1.64 21.74 30.03
N THR A 558 -0.49 21.94 30.69
CA THR A 558 -0.42 22.66 31.97
C THR A 558 -0.96 24.09 31.83
N THR A 559 -0.63 24.77 30.73
CA THR A 559 -1.11 26.13 30.45
C THR A 559 -2.61 26.15 30.19
N SER A 560 -3.12 25.19 29.40
CA SER A 560 -4.56 25.06 29.13
C SER A 560 -5.36 24.77 30.40
N GLN A 561 -4.84 23.89 31.27
CA GLN A 561 -5.47 23.54 32.54
C GLN A 561 -5.48 24.71 33.54
N ARG A 562 -4.48 25.61 33.51
CA ARG A 562 -4.46 26.83 34.33
C ARG A 562 -5.39 27.93 33.82
N ALA A 563 -5.74 27.90 32.54
CA ALA A 563 -6.62 28.88 31.91
C ALA A 563 -8.12 28.52 32.02
N ARG A 564 -8.44 27.28 32.39
CA ARG A 564 -9.77 26.80 32.79
C ARG A 564 -9.95 26.97 34.29
#